data_AF-A0A2P4PQR2-F1
#
_entry.id   AF-A0A2P4PQR2-F1
#
_cell.length_a   1.000
_cell.length_b   1.000
_cell.length_c   1.000
_cell.angle_alpha   90.00
_cell.angle_beta   90.00
_cell.angle_gamma   90.00
#
_symmetry.space_group_name_H-M   'P 1'
#
loop_
_entity.id
_entity.type
_entity.pdbx_description
1 polymer ?
#
loop_
_entity_poly.entity_id
_entity_poly.type
_entity_poly.pdbx_seq_one_letter_code
_entity_poly.pdbx_strand_id
1 'polypeptide(L)' 'MDYALVYRSTYGPAFSNDIAIVVSTSNDSESYKHCQCQQKRYEKKIRESEDLFLIEEYEVFQILKRNV' A
#
# COMPACT_ATOMS: atom_id res chain seq x y z
N MET A 1 -4.25 -11.14 -10.53
CA MET A 1 -5.07 -10.02 -10.00
C MET A 1 -4.77 -8.79 -10.83
N ASP A 2 -5.65 -8.41 -11.75
CA ASP A 2 -5.36 -7.43 -12.83
C ASP A 2 -5.88 -6.01 -12.60
N TYR A 3 -6.00 -5.59 -11.32
CA TYR A 3 -6.54 -4.28 -10.97
C TYR A 3 -5.56 -3.51 -10.09
N ALA A 4 -5.41 -2.21 -10.35
CA ALA A 4 -4.58 -1.30 -9.54
C ALA A 4 -5.15 -1.09 -8.12
N LEU A 5 -6.45 -1.32 -7.93
CA LEU A 5 -7.13 -1.30 -6.64
C LEU A 5 -7.82 -2.65 -6.43
N VAL A 6 -7.50 -3.32 -5.34
CA VAL A 6 -8.04 -4.64 -4.98
C VAL A 6 -8.67 -4.57 -3.59
N TYR A 7 -9.79 -5.27 -3.45
CA TYR A 7 -10.53 -5.43 -2.21
C TYR A 7 -10.60 -6.90 -1.86
N ARG A 8 -10.38 -7.26 -0.59
CA ARG A 8 -10.63 -8.61 -0.09
C ARG A 8 -11.46 -8.55 1.18
N SER A 9 -12.07 -9.68 1.53
CA SER A 9 -12.77 -9.81 2.82
C SER A 9 -11.81 -9.84 4.01
N THR A 10 -10.55 -10.21 3.78
CA THR A 10 -9.53 -10.40 4.81
C THR A 10 -8.65 -9.17 5.05
N TYR A 11 -8.67 -8.19 4.15
CA TYR A 11 -7.93 -6.93 4.30
C TYR A 11 -8.62 -5.80 3.53
N GLY A 12 -8.40 -4.56 3.94
CA GLY A 12 -9.00 -3.37 3.33
C GLY A 12 -8.60 -3.13 1.87
N PRO A 13 -8.99 -2.00 1.27
CA PRO A 13 -8.50 -1.62 -0.06
C PRO A 13 -6.97 -1.64 -0.10
N ALA A 14 -6.41 -2.29 -1.12
CA ALA A 14 -4.98 -2.33 -1.37
C ALA A 14 -4.67 -1.90 -2.82
N PHE A 15 -3.55 -1.21 -3.01
CA PHE A 15 -3.13 -0.69 -4.31
C PHE A 15 -2.31 -1.74 -5.08
N SER A 16 -2.88 -2.94 -5.28
CA SER A 16 -2.17 -4.06 -5.89
C SER A 16 -0.87 -4.37 -5.10
N ASN A 17 0.10 -5.01 -5.74
CA ASN A 17 1.48 -5.11 -5.27
C ASN A 17 2.32 -3.90 -5.72
N ASP A 18 1.68 -2.87 -6.29
CA ASP A 18 2.39 -1.66 -6.73
C ASP A 18 2.76 -0.77 -5.53
N ILE A 19 1.95 -0.78 -4.47
CA ILE A 19 2.28 -0.21 -3.16
C ILE A 19 1.98 -1.26 -2.11
N ALA A 20 3.03 -1.87 -1.55
CA ALA A 20 2.95 -2.80 -0.44
C ALA A 20 3.48 -2.12 0.82
N ILE A 21 2.61 -1.96 1.81
CA ILE A 21 2.93 -1.47 3.15
C ILE A 21 2.40 -2.54 4.11
N VAL A 22 3.28 -3.43 4.57
CA VAL A 22 2.85 -4.62 5.33
C VAL A 22 3.55 -4.72 6.69
N VAL A 23 2.80 -5.23 7.65
CA VAL A 23 3.32 -5.64 8.96
C VAL A 23 3.85 -7.07 8.85
N SER A 24 4.86 -7.40 9.64
CA SER A 24 5.40 -8.75 9.69
C SER A 24 4.33 -9.76 10.12
N THR A 25 4.19 -10.87 9.38
CA THR A 25 3.22 -11.93 9.68
C THR A 25 3.47 -12.64 11.01
N SER A 26 4.68 -12.49 11.59
CA SER A 26 5.03 -13.10 12.87
C SER A 26 4.74 -12.21 14.07
N ASN A 27 4.50 -10.91 13.86
CA ASN A 27 4.31 -9.97 14.96
C ASN A 27 3.58 -8.71 14.51
N ASP A 28 2.27 -8.67 14.77
CA ASP A 28 1.40 -7.52 14.47
C ASP A 28 1.72 -6.26 15.28
N SER A 29 2.61 -6.36 16.30
CA SER A 29 3.11 -5.20 17.04
C SER A 29 4.32 -4.53 16.40
N GLU A 30 4.90 -5.12 15.34
CA GLU A 30 5.95 -4.46 14.60
C GLU A 30 5.38 -3.35 13.70
N SER A 31 6.08 -2.21 13.67
CA SER A 31 5.82 -1.15 12.71
C SER A 31 5.92 -1.67 11.27
N TYR A 32 5.34 -0.94 10.31
CA TYR A 32 5.39 -1.22 8.87
C TYR A 32 6.83 -1.20 8.31
N LYS A 33 7.62 -2.22 8.67
CA LYS A 33 9.04 -2.35 8.34
C LYS A 33 9.26 -2.94 6.95
N HIS A 34 8.22 -3.46 6.32
CA HIS A 34 8.31 -4.05 4.99
C HIS A 34 7.46 -3.23 4.03
N CYS A 35 8.08 -2.19 3.48
CA CYS A 35 7.46 -1.33 2.48
C CYS A 35 8.19 -1.46 1.14
N GLN A 36 7.42 -1.58 0.06
CA GLN A 36 7.94 -1.67 -1.29
C GLN A 36 6.98 -1.02 -2.28
N CYS A 37 7.55 -0.39 -3.32
CA CYS A 37 6.80 0.03 -4.49
C CYS A 37 7.31 -0.74 -5.72
N GLN A 38 6.41 -1.26 -6.53
CA GLN A 38 6.75 -1.96 -7.78
C GLN A 38 5.91 -1.36 -8.92
N GLN A 39 6.40 -1.44 -10.16
CA GLN A 39 5.59 -1.06 -11.32
C GLN A 39 4.95 -2.31 -11.95
N LYS A 40 3.71 -2.62 -11.56
CA LYS A 40 2.96 -3.79 -12.07
C LYS A 40 1.67 -3.39 -12.79
N ARG A 41 0.93 -2.41 -12.26
CA ARG A 41 -0.41 -2.01 -12.72
C ARG A 41 -0.52 -0.54 -13.05
N TYR A 42 0.17 0.33 -12.31
CA TYR A 42 0.17 1.76 -12.64
C TYR A 42 0.97 2.05 -13.91
N GLU A 43 0.49 2.99 -14.73
CA GLU A 43 1.16 3.44 -15.95
C GLU A 43 2.56 3.99 -15.66
N LYS A 44 2.71 4.67 -14.51
CA LYS A 44 3.95 5.30 -14.06
C LYS A 44 4.43 4.69 -12.76
N LYS A 45 5.75 4.71 -12.58
CA LYS A 45 6.38 4.35 -11.31
C LYS A 45 5.91 5.27 -10.19
N ILE A 46 5.61 4.67 -9.03
CA ILE A 46 5.33 5.41 -7.80
C ILE A 46 6.63 5.91 -7.16
N ARG A 47 7.72 5.13 -7.29
CA ARG A 47 9.08 5.48 -6.88
C ARG A 47 10.09 5.01 -7.93
N GLU A 48 11.21 5.71 -8.05
CA GLU A 48 12.27 5.33 -9.00
C GLU A 48 12.89 3.97 -8.72
N SER A 49 13.13 3.69 -7.42
CA SER A 49 13.64 2.42 -6.91
C SER A 49 12.50 1.51 -6.45
N GLU A 50 12.65 0.21 -6.74
CA GLU A 50 11.79 -0.87 -6.24
C GLU A 50 12.36 -1.53 -4.96
N ASP A 51 13.40 -0.95 -4.35
CA ASP A 51 14.00 -1.48 -3.13
C ASP A 51 13.07 -1.34 -1.93
N LEU A 52 13.35 -2.16 -0.91
CA LEU A 52 12.66 -2.03 0.38
C LEU A 52 13.00 -0.71 1.05
N PHE A 53 12.00 -0.14 1.72
CA PHE A 53 12.17 1.09 2.49
C PHE A 53 11.42 1.02 3.81
N LEU A 54 11.79 1.92 4.72
CA LEU A 54 11.11 2.15 5.99
C LEU A 54 10.29 3.42 5.90
N ILE A 55 9.17 3.43 6.63
CA ILE A 55 8.32 4.60 6.82
C ILE A 55 8.49 5.02 8.28
N GLU A 56 8.99 6.23 8.48
CA GLU A 56 9.09 6.83 9.83
C GLU A 56 7.72 7.35 10.28
N GLU A 57 7.05 8.09 9.39
CA GLU A 57 5.74 8.69 9.62
C GLU A 57 4.88 8.57 8.36
N TYR A 58 3.56 8.40 8.53
CA TYR A 58 2.61 8.39 7.42
C TYR A 58 1.29 9.04 7.84
N GLU A 59 0.63 9.67 6.87
CA GLU A 59 -0.70 10.26 7.03
C GLU A 59 -1.68 9.58 6.06
N VAL A 60 -2.88 9.28 6.56
CA VAL A 60 -3.95 8.67 5.75
C VAL A 60 -5.09 9.67 5.63
N PHE A 61 -5.39 10.08 4.40
CA PHE A 61 -6.50 10.98 4.09
C PHE A 61 -7.64 10.21 3.44
N GLN A 62 -8.82 10.28 4.04
CA GLN A 62 -10.04 9.74 3.47
C GLN A 62 -10.85 10.82 2.76
N ILE A 63 -11.09 10.67 1.46
CA ILE A 63 -11.98 11.55 0.72
C ILE A 63 -13.43 11.08 0.95
N LEU A 64 -14.20 11.89 1.66
CA LEU A 64 -15.64 11.65 1.86
C LEU A 64 -16.42 12.39 0.78
N LYS A 65 -17.45 11.73 0.21
CA LYS A 65 -18.43 12.45 -0.61
C LYS A 65 -19.12 13.48 0.28
N ARG A 66 -19.12 14.73 -0.17
CA ARG A 66 -19.97 15.75 0.43
C ARG A 66 -21.40 15.46 -0.04
N ASN A 67 -22.27 15.10 0.89
CA ASN A 67 -23.70 15.09 0.60
C ASN A 67 -24.10 16.56 0.41
N VAL A 68 -24.45 16.91 -0.83
CA VAL A 68 -24.97 18.23 -1.21
C VAL A 68 -26.49 18.15 -1.20
#